data_AF-A0A3E0NKV9-F1
#
_entry.id   AF-A0A3E0NKV9-F1
#
_cell.length_a   1.000
_cell.length_b   1.000
_cell.length_c   1.000
_cell.angle_alpha   90.00
_cell.angle_beta   90.00
_cell.angle_gamma   90.00
#
_symmetry.space_group_name_H-M   'P 1'
#
loop_
_entity.id
_entity.type
_entity.pdbx_description
1 polymer ?
#
loop_
_entity_poly.entity_id
_entity_poly.type
_entity_poly.pdbx_seq_one_letter_code
_entity_poly.pdbx_strand_id
1 'polypeptide(L)'
;GLDAEPKGSLLLVDEPGRPTYGSGEIDVSGGTFEAYGQDLRIERGRLVFSGPIDLPRVDLRAYRQARDGVVAGLEARGPLDAPEITLWSEPPMSQADQLSYILLGRPIDSVGQSEGDSDLVAKAASALGLKGGNLLAERLGARFGLEEARLETDGGLEEASLVLGKYLTPRLYVAYGVGLFEAVNTMRLRYVLSTKWTLEATTGIHSGADLLYTIERGRGAKRRVPAVQEVEEPKGPSGDDGTEGREAQEDPPPR
;
A
#
# COMPACT_ATOMS: atom_id res chain seq x y z
N GLY A 1 17.91 -9.53 4.94
CA GLY A 1 19.12 -10.33 5.20
C GLY A 1 20.30 -9.40 5.45
N LEU A 2 21.32 -9.83 6.19
CA LEU A 2 22.58 -9.10 6.33
C LEU A 2 23.68 -9.92 5.64
N ASP A 3 24.38 -9.32 4.68
CA ASP A 3 25.57 -9.87 4.05
C ASP A 3 26.75 -8.94 4.32
N ALA A 4 27.56 -9.29 5.32
CA ALA A 4 28.71 -8.51 5.74
C ALA A 4 29.72 -9.37 6.49
N GLU A 5 30.98 -8.94 6.48
CA GLU A 5 32.05 -9.58 7.28
C GLU A 5 32.25 -8.81 8.59
N PRO A 6 31.74 -9.32 9.73
CA PRO A 6 32.00 -8.71 11.02
C PRO A 6 33.47 -8.94 11.44
N LYS A 7 34.08 -7.92 12.03
CA LYS A 7 35.43 -7.98 12.61
C LYS A 7 35.37 -7.43 14.02
N GLY A 8 36.09 -8.04 14.95
CA GLY A 8 36.08 -7.56 16.32
C GLY A 8 36.54 -8.60 17.32
N SER A 9 36.35 -8.26 18.59
CA SER A 9 36.66 -9.15 19.70
C SER A 9 35.61 -8.99 20.78
N LEU A 10 35.17 -10.12 21.34
CA LEU A 10 34.13 -10.17 22.36
C LEU A 10 34.57 -11.12 23.46
N LEU A 11 34.65 -10.61 24.69
CA LEU A 11 34.80 -11.42 25.90
C LEU A 11 33.42 -11.82 26.40
N LEU A 12 33.19 -13.12 26.54
CA LEU A 12 31.93 -13.67 27.02
C LEU A 12 32.11 -14.29 28.42
N VAL A 13 31.16 -14.00 29.29
CA VAL A 13 31.04 -14.60 30.62
C VAL A 13 29.67 -15.23 30.72
N ASP A 14 29.66 -16.55 30.87
CA ASP A 14 28.44 -17.35 30.96
C ASP A 14 28.41 -18.10 32.30
N GLU A 15 27.35 -17.86 33.08
CA GLU A 15 27.16 -18.46 34.41
C GLU A 15 25.78 -19.12 34.48
N PRO A 16 25.67 -20.37 35.00
CA PRO A 16 24.38 -21.05 35.11
C PRO A 16 23.34 -20.22 35.88
N GLY A 17 22.18 -19.99 35.25
CA GLY A 17 21.08 -19.25 35.87
C GLY A 17 21.19 -17.72 35.82
N ARG A 18 22.17 -17.17 35.09
CA ARG A 18 22.32 -15.73 34.83
C ARG A 18 22.33 -15.44 33.32
N PRO A 19 21.98 -14.23 32.88
CA PRO A 19 22.18 -13.82 31.50
C PRO A 19 23.66 -13.88 31.12
N THR A 20 23.97 -14.24 29.88
CA THR A 20 25.33 -14.17 29.34
C THR A 20 25.75 -12.71 29.19
N TYR A 21 26.90 -12.36 29.77
CA TYR A 21 27.47 -11.01 29.68
C TYR A 21 28.58 -10.96 28.62
N GLY A 22 28.61 -9.87 27.87
CA GLY A 22 29.60 -9.60 26.84
C GLY A 22 30.27 -8.23 27.05
N SER A 23 31.59 -8.19 26.84
CA SER A 23 32.35 -6.94 26.73
C SER A 23 33.22 -6.97 25.48
N GLY A 24 33.11 -5.96 24.63
CA GLY A 24 33.85 -5.90 23.38
C GLY A 24 33.17 -5.08 22.30
N GLU A 25 33.69 -5.16 21.10
CA GLU A 25 33.22 -4.41 19.94
C GLU A 25 33.25 -5.31 18.70
N ILE A 26 32.20 -5.19 17.89
CA ILE A 26 32.11 -5.81 16.57
C ILE A 26 31.85 -4.68 15.57
N ASP A 27 32.79 -4.51 14.64
CA ASP A 27 32.69 -3.58 13.53
C ASP A 27 32.31 -4.30 12.24
N VAL A 28 31.61 -3.58 11.38
CA VAL A 28 31.22 -3.99 10.03
C VAL A 28 31.65 -2.89 9.07
N SER A 29 32.71 -3.15 8.32
CA SER A 29 33.27 -2.23 7.32
C SER A 29 32.83 -2.66 5.92
N GLY A 30 31.58 -2.35 5.56
CA GLY A 30 30.99 -2.73 4.27
C GLY A 30 30.11 -3.98 4.35
N GLY A 31 29.36 -4.20 3.27
CA GLY A 31 28.31 -5.21 3.18
C GLY A 31 26.98 -4.61 2.73
N THR A 32 25.98 -5.46 2.58
CA THR A 32 24.60 -5.08 2.26
C THR A 32 23.66 -5.56 3.35
N PHE A 33 22.69 -4.72 3.67
CA PHE A 33 21.61 -5.02 4.58
C PHE A 33 20.30 -4.83 3.85
N GLU A 34 19.56 -5.92 3.70
CA GLU A 34 18.24 -5.92 3.10
C GLU A 34 17.19 -5.74 4.20
N ALA A 35 16.49 -4.61 4.14
CA ALA A 35 15.34 -4.29 4.97
C ALA A 35 14.22 -3.69 4.11
N TYR A 36 12.98 -4.01 4.47
CA TYR A 36 11.79 -3.54 3.74
C TYR A 36 11.84 -3.87 2.23
N GLY A 37 12.51 -4.97 1.87
CA GLY A 37 12.69 -5.41 0.49
C GLY A 37 13.67 -4.57 -0.33
N GLN A 38 14.53 -3.78 0.31
CA GLN A 38 15.53 -2.92 -0.35
C GLN A 38 16.92 -3.20 0.19
N ASP A 39 17.91 -3.25 -0.71
CA ASP A 39 19.32 -3.39 -0.35
C ASP A 39 19.92 -2.03 0.03
N LEU A 40 20.37 -1.91 1.28
CA LEU A 40 21.13 -0.78 1.78
C LEU A 40 22.60 -1.18 1.91
N ARG A 41 23.49 -0.35 1.37
CA ARG A 41 24.93 -0.52 1.52
C ARG A 41 25.37 0.03 2.87
N ILE A 42 26.09 -0.80 3.62
CA ILE A 42 26.64 -0.40 4.92
C ILE A 42 27.88 0.45 4.68
N GLU A 43 27.85 1.69 5.15
CA GLU A 43 29.01 2.59 5.15
C GLU A 43 29.89 2.31 6.37
N ARG A 44 29.26 2.19 7.54
CA ARG A 44 29.90 1.85 8.81
C ARG A 44 28.87 1.20 9.71
N GLY A 45 29.19 0.05 10.29
CA GLY A 45 28.39 -0.57 11.35
C GLY A 45 29.28 -0.88 12.55
N ARG A 46 28.75 -0.68 13.75
CA ARG A 46 29.44 -0.97 15.01
C ARG A 46 28.45 -1.42 16.06
N LEU A 47 28.81 -2.47 16.77
CA LEU A 47 28.10 -3.00 17.94
C LEU A 47 29.05 -3.00 19.13
N VAL A 48 28.66 -2.30 20.19
CA VAL A 48 29.42 -2.21 21.44
C VAL A 48 28.71 -3.00 22.52
N PHE A 49 29.39 -4.00 23.06
CA PHE A 49 28.90 -4.86 24.13
C PHE A 49 29.48 -4.40 25.46
N SER A 50 28.62 -4.15 26.44
CA SER A 50 29.00 -3.66 27.78
C SER A 50 27.99 -4.10 28.84
N GLY A 51 27.58 -5.36 28.80
CA GLY A 51 26.46 -5.85 29.60
C GLY A 51 25.90 -7.17 29.07
N PRO A 52 24.58 -7.42 29.23
CA PRO A 52 23.90 -8.54 28.59
C PRO A 52 24.18 -8.57 27.08
N ILE A 53 24.52 -9.75 26.54
CA ILE A 53 24.93 -9.90 25.15
C ILE A 53 23.80 -9.59 24.14
N ASP A 54 22.55 -9.66 24.58
CA ASP A 54 21.33 -9.37 23.82
C ASP A 54 21.00 -7.87 23.73
N LEU A 55 21.68 -7.01 24.51
CA LEU A 55 21.46 -5.57 24.56
C LEU A 55 22.72 -4.75 24.20
N PRO A 56 23.36 -4.96 23.04
CA PRO A 56 24.47 -4.13 22.62
C PRO A 56 23.99 -2.71 22.24
N ARG A 57 24.92 -1.77 22.18
CA ARG A 57 24.68 -0.47 21.54
C ARG A 57 25.09 -0.54 20.07
N VAL A 58 24.25 -0.03 19.20
CA VAL A 58 24.49 0.08 17.77
C VAL A 58 24.89 1.50 17.39
N ASP A 59 25.80 1.58 16.43
CA ASP A 59 26.09 2.77 15.63
C ASP A 59 26.26 2.32 14.18
N LEU A 60 25.20 2.49 13.39
CA LEU A 60 25.11 2.03 12.00
C LEU A 60 24.80 3.21 11.10
N ARG A 61 25.49 3.28 9.96
CA ARG A 61 25.21 4.18 8.85
C ARG A 61 25.13 3.36 7.57
N ALA A 62 23.99 3.46 6.90
CA ALA A 62 23.73 2.75 5.65
C ALA A 62 23.05 3.67 4.65
N TYR A 63 23.27 3.43 3.37
CA TYR A 63 22.71 4.24 2.29
C TYR A 63 22.38 3.42 1.07
N ARG A 64 21.59 4.01 0.18
CA ARG A 64 21.41 3.55 -1.19
C ARG A 64 21.54 4.71 -2.14
N GLN A 65 21.94 4.39 -3.36
CA GLN A 65 22.01 5.33 -4.46
C GLN A 65 20.90 4.99 -5.46
N ALA A 66 20.02 5.95 -5.70
CA ALA A 66 18.97 5.84 -6.71
C ALA A 66 19.54 6.03 -8.13
N ARG A 67 18.76 5.66 -9.14
CA ARG A 67 19.19 5.67 -10.54
C ARG A 67 19.45 7.07 -11.08
N ASP A 68 18.77 8.05 -10.51
CA ASP A 68 18.94 9.48 -10.78
C ASP A 68 20.15 10.10 -10.05
N GLY A 69 20.91 9.29 -9.30
CA GLY A 69 22.12 9.70 -8.62
C GLY A 69 21.91 10.18 -7.18
N VAL A 70 20.67 10.28 -6.70
CA VAL A 70 20.36 10.68 -5.32
C VAL A 70 20.85 9.62 -4.34
N VAL A 71 21.55 10.06 -3.29
CA VAL A 71 21.96 9.20 -2.18
C VAL A 71 21.00 9.44 -1.03
N ALA A 72 20.36 8.39 -0.53
CA ALA A 72 19.51 8.45 0.65
C ALA A 72 19.93 7.35 1.63
N GLY A 73 19.96 7.69 2.91
CA GLY A 73 20.47 6.79 3.93
C GLY A 73 19.85 7.02 5.30
N LEU A 74 20.18 6.09 6.19
CA LEU A 74 19.78 6.11 7.59
C LEU A 74 21.00 5.97 8.49
N GLU A 75 20.90 6.55 9.66
CA GLU A 75 21.78 6.25 10.79
C GLU A 75 20.95 5.70 11.94
N ALA A 76 21.43 4.65 12.58
CA ALA A 76 20.81 4.05 13.75
C ALA A 76 21.81 4.07 14.91
N ARG A 77 21.48 4.74 16.01
CA ARG A 77 22.34 4.89 17.19
C ARG A 77 21.61 4.56 18.48
N GLY A 78 22.32 3.99 19.45
CA GLY A 78 21.77 3.72 20.78
C GLY A 78 21.58 2.22 21.07
N PRO A 79 20.71 1.85 22.01
CA PRO A 79 20.43 0.44 22.33
C PRO A 79 19.87 -0.32 21.11
N LEU A 80 20.28 -1.57 20.89
CA LEU A 80 19.83 -2.37 19.73
C LEU A 80 18.33 -2.70 19.77
N ASP A 81 17.72 -2.77 20.95
CA ASP A 81 16.29 -3.00 21.15
C ASP A 81 15.42 -1.76 20.86
N ALA A 82 16.00 -0.56 20.96
CA ALA A 82 15.34 0.71 20.66
C ALA A 82 16.34 1.76 20.14
N PRO A 83 16.87 1.59 18.91
CA PRO A 83 17.81 2.55 18.34
C PRO A 83 17.08 3.83 17.91
N GLU A 84 17.73 4.97 18.10
CA GLU A 84 17.33 6.23 17.49
C GLU A 84 17.72 6.21 16.01
N ILE A 85 16.73 6.37 15.14
CA ILE A 85 16.92 6.35 13.69
C ILE A 85 16.83 7.78 13.16
N THR A 86 17.85 8.22 12.44
CA THR A 86 17.86 9.47 11.70
C THR A 86 18.00 9.20 10.20
N LEU A 87 17.35 10.00 9.39
CA LEU A 87 17.39 9.91 7.93
C LEU A 87 18.23 11.04 7.37
N TRP A 88 18.89 10.79 6.24
CA TRP A 88 19.68 11.78 5.52
C TRP A 88 19.66 11.52 4.02
N SER A 89 20.00 12.56 3.25
CA SER A 89 20.17 12.43 1.82
C SER A 89 21.13 13.46 1.25
N GLU A 90 21.62 13.18 0.05
CA GLU A 90 22.37 14.09 -0.79
C GLU A 90 21.78 14.05 -2.21
N PRO A 91 21.19 15.17 -2.71
CA PRO A 91 21.03 16.47 -2.05
C PRO A 91 20.06 16.43 -0.84
N PRO A 92 20.10 17.45 0.06
CA PRO A 92 19.20 17.50 1.22
C PRO A 92 17.75 17.71 0.78
N MET A 93 16.85 16.92 1.35
CA MET A 93 15.40 16.96 1.05
C MET A 93 14.55 16.72 2.31
N SER A 94 13.22 16.69 2.17
CA SER A 94 12.29 16.41 3.27
C SER A 94 12.48 14.99 3.81
N GLN A 95 12.18 14.75 5.10
CA GLN A 95 12.26 13.40 5.67
C GLN A 95 11.34 12.40 4.94
N ALA A 96 10.20 12.87 4.44
CA ALA A 96 9.27 12.05 3.65
C ALA A 96 9.92 11.58 2.34
N ASP A 97 10.62 12.47 1.63
CA ASP A 97 11.35 12.12 0.42
C ASP A 97 12.55 11.24 0.72
N GLN A 98 13.31 11.50 1.80
CA GLN A 98 14.41 10.64 2.23
C GLN A 98 13.93 9.20 2.43
N LEU A 99 12.81 9.02 3.15
CA LEU A 99 12.20 7.72 3.36
C LEU A 99 11.70 7.12 2.04
N SER A 100 11.07 7.91 1.17
CA SER A 100 10.61 7.45 -0.14
C SER A 100 11.77 6.96 -1.00
N TYR A 101 12.89 7.69 -1.04
CA TYR A 101 14.09 7.21 -1.70
C TYR A 101 14.64 5.95 -1.04
N ILE A 102 14.61 5.83 0.29
CA ILE A 102 15.08 4.64 1.00
C ILE A 102 14.22 3.40 0.72
N LEU A 103 12.92 3.57 0.50
CA LEU A 103 11.98 2.45 0.28
C LEU A 103 11.72 2.15 -1.20
N LEU A 104 11.65 3.18 -2.03
CA LEU A 104 11.19 3.12 -3.42
C LEU A 104 12.25 3.56 -4.44
N GLY A 105 13.23 4.36 -4.00
CA GLY A 105 14.31 4.86 -4.87
C GLY A 105 13.95 6.05 -5.72
N ARG A 106 12.91 6.76 -5.32
CA ARG A 106 12.36 7.93 -6.01
C ARG A 106 11.59 8.79 -5.00
N PRO A 107 11.34 10.07 -5.30
CA PRO A 107 10.67 10.99 -4.39
C PRO A 107 9.18 10.66 -4.26
N ILE A 108 8.54 11.13 -3.19
CA ILE A 108 7.17 10.72 -2.85
C ILE A 108 6.14 11.21 -3.87
N ASP A 109 6.40 12.35 -4.50
CA ASP A 109 5.57 12.98 -5.54
C ASP A 109 5.52 12.16 -6.84
N SER A 110 6.57 11.40 -7.15
CA SER A 110 6.65 10.53 -8.31
C SER A 110 5.84 9.23 -8.17
N VAL A 111 5.39 8.92 -6.95
CA VAL A 111 4.61 7.71 -6.66
C VAL A 111 3.22 7.83 -7.30
N GLY A 112 2.88 6.89 -8.17
CA GLY A 112 1.61 6.88 -8.93
C GLY A 112 1.66 7.60 -10.28
N GLN A 113 2.81 8.17 -10.67
CA GLN A 113 2.96 8.85 -11.98
C GLN A 113 3.51 7.94 -13.09
N SER A 114 4.00 6.75 -12.77
CA SER A 114 4.59 5.79 -13.74
C SER A 114 3.68 4.58 -13.98
N GLU A 115 3.63 4.05 -15.20
CA GLU A 115 2.82 2.86 -15.54
C GLU A 115 3.16 1.61 -14.69
N GLY A 116 4.41 1.49 -14.21
CA GLY A 116 4.84 0.43 -13.30
C GLY A 116 4.39 0.60 -11.84
N ASP A 117 3.90 1.78 -11.46
CA ASP A 117 3.33 2.03 -10.14
C ASP A 117 1.90 1.53 -10.06
N SER A 118 1.22 1.30 -11.17
CA SER A 118 -0.09 0.63 -11.16
C SER A 118 -0.01 -0.73 -10.47
N ASP A 119 1.11 -1.45 -10.60
CA ASP A 119 1.30 -2.79 -10.06
C ASP A 119 1.68 -2.76 -8.57
N LEU A 120 2.46 -1.77 -8.15
CA LEU A 120 2.80 -1.52 -6.74
C LEU A 120 1.63 -0.91 -5.97
N VAL A 121 0.92 0.03 -6.58
CA VAL A 121 -0.33 0.61 -6.08
C VAL A 121 -1.43 -0.43 -6.10
N ALA A 122 -1.53 -1.33 -7.10
CA ALA A 122 -2.48 -2.44 -7.07
C ALA A 122 -2.10 -3.49 -6.02
N LYS A 123 -0.80 -3.75 -5.78
CA LYS A 123 -0.35 -4.62 -4.67
C LYS A 123 -0.61 -3.99 -3.30
N ALA A 124 -0.39 -2.69 -3.15
CA ALA A 124 -0.74 -1.95 -1.94
C ALA A 124 -2.27 -1.90 -1.78
N ALA A 125 -3.03 -1.59 -2.82
CA ALA A 125 -4.49 -1.54 -2.83
C ALA A 125 -5.14 -2.92 -2.69
N SER A 126 -4.49 -4.00 -3.11
CA SER A 126 -4.98 -5.37 -2.84
C SER A 126 -4.59 -5.85 -1.45
N ALA A 127 -3.42 -5.50 -0.93
CA ALA A 127 -3.06 -5.71 0.48
C ALA A 127 -3.99 -4.93 1.42
N LEU A 128 -4.35 -3.70 1.04
CA LEU A 128 -5.28 -2.83 1.75
C LEU A 128 -6.75 -3.17 1.47
N GLY A 129 -7.08 -3.68 0.28
CA GLY A 129 -8.45 -3.92 -0.18
C GLY A 129 -8.98 -5.34 0.06
N LEU A 130 -8.11 -6.35 0.12
CA LEU A 130 -8.51 -7.75 0.40
C LEU A 130 -8.35 -8.14 1.86
N LYS A 131 -7.66 -7.32 2.68
CA LYS A 131 -7.54 -7.51 4.14
C LYS A 131 -7.57 -6.24 4.99
N GLY A 132 -7.40 -5.05 4.43
CA GLY A 132 -7.15 -3.82 5.21
C GLY A 132 -8.36 -3.22 5.92
N GLY A 133 -9.58 -3.52 5.50
CA GLY A 133 -10.78 -3.18 6.28
C GLY A 133 -10.91 -4.00 7.56
N ASN A 134 -10.47 -5.26 7.54
CA ASN A 134 -10.58 -6.17 8.69
C ASN A 134 -9.34 -6.17 9.59
N LEU A 135 -8.11 -6.12 9.04
CA LEU A 135 -6.90 -6.26 9.85
C LEU A 135 -6.55 -5.00 10.66
N LEU A 136 -6.81 -3.81 10.12
CA LEU A 136 -6.61 -2.54 10.82
C LEU A 136 -7.73 -2.32 11.85
N ALA A 137 -8.96 -2.70 11.50
CA ALA A 137 -10.11 -2.72 12.40
C ALA A 137 -9.94 -3.76 13.52
N GLU A 138 -9.37 -4.94 13.27
CA GLU A 138 -9.11 -5.96 14.30
C GLU A 138 -8.04 -5.48 15.30
N ARG A 139 -6.97 -4.82 14.83
CA ARG A 139 -5.88 -4.34 15.69
C ARG A 139 -6.23 -3.08 16.49
N LEU A 140 -7.01 -2.15 15.93
CA LEU A 140 -7.50 -0.96 16.65
C LEU A 140 -8.78 -1.27 17.46
N GLY A 141 -9.63 -2.16 16.94
CA GLY A 141 -10.88 -2.61 17.53
C GLY A 141 -10.70 -3.44 18.81
N ALA A 142 -9.65 -4.26 18.90
CA ALA A 142 -9.38 -5.04 20.11
C ALA A 142 -9.03 -4.17 21.35
N ARG A 143 -8.53 -2.94 21.16
CA ARG A 143 -8.15 -2.03 22.25
C ARG A 143 -9.21 -0.97 22.57
N PHE A 144 -9.96 -0.51 21.57
CA PHE A 144 -10.96 0.57 21.71
C PHE A 144 -12.41 0.11 21.49
N GLY A 145 -12.64 -1.17 21.20
CA GLY A 145 -13.97 -1.72 20.91
C GLY A 145 -14.60 -1.13 19.65
N LEU A 146 -13.77 -0.76 18.66
CA LEU A 146 -14.18 -0.29 17.33
C LEU A 146 -14.49 -1.51 16.46
N GLU A 147 -15.55 -1.43 15.67
CA GLU A 147 -16.03 -2.55 14.84
C GLU A 147 -15.68 -2.36 13.36
N GLU A 148 -15.32 -1.13 12.96
CA GLU A 148 -15.00 -0.81 11.58
C GLU A 148 -13.91 0.27 11.51
N ALA A 149 -12.93 0.07 10.63
CA ALA A 149 -11.97 1.09 10.22
C ALA A 149 -11.81 0.99 8.71
N ARG A 150 -12.13 2.07 7.99
CA ARG A 150 -12.09 2.11 6.53
C ARG A 150 -11.51 3.41 6.02
N LEU A 151 -10.98 3.36 4.81
CA LEU A 151 -10.54 4.54 4.06
C LEU A 151 -11.65 4.93 3.08
N GLU A 152 -12.15 6.17 3.15
CA GLU A 152 -13.10 6.75 2.19
C GLU A 152 -12.34 7.70 1.25
N THR A 153 -12.53 7.55 -0.07
CA THR A 153 -11.88 8.36 -1.13
C THR A 153 -12.89 8.85 -2.17
N ASP A 154 -14.17 8.96 -1.81
CA ASP A 154 -15.27 9.23 -2.75
C ASP A 154 -15.16 10.61 -3.44
N GLY A 155 -14.38 11.53 -2.84
CA GLY A 155 -14.09 12.88 -3.37
C GLY A 155 -12.72 13.03 -4.06
N GLY A 156 -11.98 11.94 -4.25
CA GLY A 156 -10.61 11.96 -4.75
C GLY A 156 -9.56 11.87 -3.64
N LEU A 157 -8.29 12.06 -4.02
CA LEU A 157 -7.16 11.86 -3.10
C LEU A 157 -7.04 12.99 -2.07
N GLU A 158 -7.35 14.23 -2.46
CA GLU A 158 -7.31 15.41 -1.58
C GLU A 158 -8.37 15.32 -0.45
N GLU A 159 -9.50 14.67 -0.72
CA GLU A 159 -10.60 14.46 0.23
C GLU A 159 -10.52 13.09 0.95
N ALA A 160 -9.39 12.37 0.82
CA ALA A 160 -9.23 11.06 1.45
C ALA A 160 -9.32 11.16 2.97
N SER A 161 -10.12 10.29 3.58
CA SER A 161 -10.36 10.28 5.03
C SER A 161 -10.35 8.88 5.64
N LEU A 162 -9.80 8.77 6.84
CA LEU A 162 -9.88 7.56 7.67
C LEU A 162 -11.15 7.63 8.53
N VAL A 163 -12.04 6.65 8.36
CA VAL A 163 -13.31 6.55 9.08
C VAL A 163 -13.25 5.41 10.08
N LEU A 164 -13.54 5.73 11.34
CA LEU A 164 -13.63 4.79 12.46
C LEU A 164 -15.09 4.67 12.90
N GLY A 165 -15.63 3.45 12.89
CA GLY A 165 -17.04 3.17 13.10
C GLY A 165 -17.32 2.18 14.24
N LYS A 166 -18.48 2.32 14.87
CA LYS A 166 -18.99 1.42 15.92
C LYS A 166 -20.51 1.37 15.94
N TYR A 167 -21.07 0.17 16.11
CA TYR A 167 -22.47 0.01 16.48
C TYR A 167 -22.60 0.10 18.01
N LEU A 168 -23.29 1.14 18.49
CA LEU A 168 -23.63 1.27 19.90
C LEU A 168 -24.83 0.40 20.27
N THR A 169 -25.70 0.12 19.30
CA THR A 169 -26.78 -0.86 19.36
C THR A 169 -26.97 -1.46 17.96
N PRO A 170 -27.73 -2.56 17.79
CA PRO A 170 -28.04 -3.09 16.45
C PRO A 170 -28.73 -2.09 15.50
N ARG A 171 -29.20 -0.96 16.02
CA ARG A 171 -29.93 0.08 15.27
C ARG A 171 -29.22 1.44 15.28
N LEU A 172 -28.14 1.60 16.03
CA LEU A 172 -27.42 2.87 16.19
C LEU A 172 -25.95 2.68 15.83
N TYR A 173 -25.55 3.29 14.72
CA TYR A 173 -24.18 3.33 14.24
C TYR A 173 -23.62 4.74 14.37
N VAL A 174 -22.39 4.83 14.88
CA VAL A 174 -21.66 6.08 15.03
C VAL A 174 -20.30 5.92 14.37
N ALA A 175 -19.92 6.91 13.57
CA ALA A 175 -18.63 6.95 12.92
C ALA A 175 -17.98 8.32 13.02
N TYR A 176 -16.66 8.33 13.13
CA TYR A 176 -15.82 9.51 13.16
C TYR A 176 -14.79 9.42 12.03
N GLY A 177 -14.78 10.41 11.14
CA GLY A 177 -13.86 10.54 10.02
C GLY A 177 -12.81 11.61 10.27
N VAL A 178 -11.56 11.29 9.96
CA VAL A 178 -10.42 12.22 10.02
C VAL A 178 -9.82 12.33 8.62
N GLY A 179 -9.81 13.54 8.06
CA GLY A 179 -9.15 13.82 6.78
C GLY A 179 -7.65 13.58 6.88
N LEU A 180 -7.07 12.95 5.85
CA LEU A 180 -5.66 12.58 5.81
C LEU A 180 -4.78 13.68 5.21
N PHE A 181 -5.36 14.50 4.34
CA PHE A 181 -4.67 15.60 3.65
C PHE A 181 -5.22 16.95 4.10
N GLU A 182 -6.54 17.12 4.10
CA GLU A 182 -7.19 18.27 4.69
C GLU A 182 -7.57 18.01 6.16
N ALA A 183 -7.40 19.03 7.02
CA ALA A 183 -7.69 18.95 8.45
C ALA A 183 -9.21 19.02 8.73
N VAL A 184 -9.96 18.08 8.15
CA VAL A 184 -11.42 18.01 8.24
C VAL A 184 -11.83 16.84 9.12
N ASN A 185 -12.62 17.13 10.15
CA ASN A 185 -13.20 16.10 11.01
C ASN A 185 -14.68 15.98 10.70
N THR A 186 -15.16 14.75 10.52
CA THR A 186 -16.58 14.46 10.30
C THR A 186 -17.08 13.48 11.34
N MET A 187 -18.33 13.66 11.76
CA MET A 187 -19.03 12.74 12.63
C MET A 187 -20.34 12.36 11.95
N ARG A 188 -20.58 11.06 11.83
CA ARG A 188 -21.75 10.48 11.16
C ARG A 188 -22.51 9.61 12.14
N LEU A 189 -23.80 9.89 12.28
CA LEU A 189 -24.72 9.10 13.09
C LEU A 189 -25.78 8.53 12.18
N ARG A 190 -26.02 7.22 12.29
CA ARG A 190 -27.09 6.53 11.57
C ARG A 190 -27.95 5.75 12.55
N TYR A 191 -29.26 6.04 12.54
CA TYR A 191 -30.22 5.41 13.42
C TYR A 191 -31.40 4.81 12.66
N VAL A 192 -31.60 3.51 12.80
CA VAL A 192 -32.70 2.77 12.15
C VAL A 192 -33.96 2.90 13.01
N LEU A 193 -34.87 3.81 12.63
CA LEU A 193 -36.14 4.07 13.31
C LEU A 193 -37.16 2.95 13.12
N SER A 194 -37.17 2.31 11.95
CA SER A 194 -37.98 1.12 11.65
C SER A 194 -37.39 0.36 10.44
N THR A 195 -37.99 -0.76 10.03
CA THR A 195 -37.58 -1.49 8.81
C THR A 195 -37.65 -0.66 7.53
N LYS A 196 -38.33 0.49 7.55
CA LYS A 196 -38.47 1.38 6.39
C LYS A 196 -37.87 2.76 6.60
N TRP A 197 -37.49 3.13 7.82
CA TRP A 197 -37.10 4.51 8.14
C TRP A 197 -35.73 4.52 8.81
N THR A 198 -34.82 5.31 8.25
CA THR A 198 -33.46 5.51 8.76
C THR A 198 -33.17 7.00 8.84
N LEU A 199 -32.69 7.45 9.99
CA LEU A 199 -32.17 8.80 10.17
C LEU A 199 -30.66 8.79 9.99
N GLU A 200 -30.13 9.68 9.18
CA GLU A 200 -28.70 9.92 9.02
C GLU A 200 -28.41 11.37 9.36
N ALA A 201 -27.40 11.61 10.20
CA ALA A 201 -26.93 12.94 10.54
C ALA A 201 -25.42 12.98 10.34
N THR A 202 -24.93 13.99 9.65
CA THR A 202 -23.51 14.21 9.43
C THR A 202 -23.15 15.61 9.90
N THR A 203 -22.07 15.73 10.66
CA THR A 203 -21.54 17.00 11.12
C THR A 203 -20.07 17.10 10.74
N GLY A 204 -19.60 18.31 10.40
CA GLY A 204 -18.24 18.60 9.95
C GLY A 204 -18.17 20.05 9.50
N ILE A 205 -17.56 20.32 8.35
CA ILE A 205 -17.59 21.66 7.72
C ILE A 205 -19.02 22.05 7.32
N HIS A 206 -19.77 21.08 6.79
CA HIS A 206 -21.20 21.20 6.56
C HIS A 206 -21.92 20.20 7.47
N SER A 207 -22.98 20.66 8.13
CA SER A 207 -23.79 19.83 9.02
C SER A 207 -25.19 19.67 8.42
N GLY A 208 -25.68 18.43 8.39
CA GLY A 208 -26.96 18.08 7.78
C GLY A 208 -27.56 16.84 8.41
N ALA A 209 -28.87 16.67 8.24
CA ALA A 209 -29.60 15.49 8.67
C ALA A 209 -30.65 15.11 7.64
N ASP A 210 -30.68 13.83 7.28
CA ASP A 210 -31.53 13.25 6.27
C ASP A 210 -32.39 12.14 6.89
N LEU A 211 -33.64 12.06 6.44
CA LEU A 211 -34.56 10.98 6.82
C LEU A 211 -34.86 10.12 5.58
N LEU A 212 -34.30 8.91 5.56
CA LEU A 212 -34.38 7.98 4.44
C LEU A 212 -35.56 7.03 4.63
N TYR A 213 -36.35 6.84 3.57
CA TYR A 213 -37.44 5.87 3.50
C TYR A 213 -37.14 4.77 2.47
N THR A 214 -37.12 3.52 2.91
CA THR A 214 -36.85 2.34 2.05
C THR A 214 -38.13 1.53 1.82
N ILE A 215 -38.42 1.22 0.55
CA ILE A 215 -39.53 0.34 0.14
C ILE A 215 -38.96 -0.87 -0.57
N GLU A 216 -38.97 -2.01 0.10
CA GLU A 216 -38.69 -3.29 -0.57
C GLU A 216 -39.92 -3.76 -1.32
N ARG A 217 -39.88 -3.69 -2.66
CA ARG A 217 -40.89 -4.32 -3.51
C ARG A 217 -40.52 -5.77 -3.75
N GLY A 218 -40.97 -6.64 -2.86
CA GLY A 218 -40.91 -8.08 -3.09
C GLY A 218 -41.75 -8.47 -4.31
N ARG A 219 -41.10 -8.83 -5.42
CA ARG A 219 -41.67 -9.72 -6.41
C ARG A 219 -40.78 -10.97 -6.41
N GLY A 220 -41.34 -12.10 -5.99
CA GLY A 220 -40.75 -13.40 -6.27
C GLY A 220 -40.66 -13.58 -7.79
N ALA A 221 -39.54 -13.21 -8.37
CA ALA A 221 -39.26 -13.48 -9.77
C ALA A 221 -38.66 -14.88 -9.84
N LYS A 222 -39.48 -15.85 -10.25
CA LYS A 222 -38.97 -17.13 -10.77
C LYS A 222 -37.88 -16.81 -11.78
N ARG A 223 -36.69 -17.35 -11.54
CA ARG A 223 -35.52 -17.35 -12.40
C ARG A 223 -35.95 -17.73 -13.82
N ARG A 224 -36.13 -16.74 -14.71
CA ARG A 224 -36.19 -16.98 -16.14
C ARG A 224 -34.75 -17.06 -16.62
N VAL A 225 -34.35 -18.25 -17.02
CA VAL A 225 -33.13 -18.47 -17.81
C VAL A 225 -33.26 -17.62 -19.08
N PRO A 226 -32.32 -16.72 -19.41
CA PRO A 226 -32.34 -16.07 -20.70
C PRO A 226 -32.09 -17.11 -21.79
N ALA A 227 -32.94 -17.11 -22.81
CA ALA A 227 -32.76 -17.93 -24.00
C ALA A 227 -31.44 -17.55 -24.69
N VAL A 228 -30.68 -18.57 -25.08
CA VAL A 228 -29.51 -18.45 -25.94
C VAL A 228 -29.95 -17.76 -27.22
N GLN A 229 -29.35 -16.61 -27.53
CA GLN A 229 -29.48 -16.02 -28.86
C GLN A 229 -28.65 -16.87 -29.82
N GLU A 230 -29.36 -17.54 -30.71
CA GLU A 230 -28.83 -18.30 -31.85
C GLU A 230 -28.08 -17.31 -32.75
N VAL A 231 -26.78 -17.53 -32.93
CA VAL A 231 -25.93 -16.73 -33.82
C VAL A 231 -26.28 -17.11 -35.25
N GLU A 232 -26.86 -16.18 -35.99
CA GLU A 232 -27.17 -16.32 -37.41
C GLU A 232 -25.85 -16.34 -38.21
N GLU A 233 -25.53 -17.46 -38.85
CA GLU A 233 -24.39 -17.60 -39.76
C GLU A 233 -24.54 -16.68 -40.99
N PRO A 234 -23.50 -15.93 -41.40
CA PRO A 234 -23.54 -15.24 -42.68
C PRO A 234 -23.36 -16.23 -43.84
N LYS A 235 -24.44 -16.46 -44.60
CA LYS A 235 -24.40 -17.08 -45.92
C LYS A 235 -23.63 -16.17 -46.89
N GLY A 236 -22.48 -16.63 -47.37
CA GLY A 236 -21.84 -16.06 -48.56
C GLY A 236 -22.55 -16.49 -49.85
N PRO A 237 -22.53 -15.68 -50.92
CA PRO A 237 -22.85 -16.17 -52.26
C PRO A 237 -21.57 -16.52 -53.03
N SER A 238 -21.49 -17.82 -53.37
CA SER A 238 -20.74 -18.37 -54.51
C SER A 238 -21.33 -17.82 -55.82
N GLY A 239 -20.48 -17.47 -56.77
CA GLY A 239 -20.86 -16.84 -58.04
C GLY A 239 -21.42 -17.80 -59.10
N ASP A 240 -21.73 -17.23 -60.26
CA ASP A 240 -21.51 -17.88 -61.55
C ASP A 240 -21.49 -16.86 -62.72
N ASP A 241 -20.89 -17.37 -63.80
CA ASP A 241 -20.33 -16.95 -65.08
C ASP A 241 -21.13 -16.06 -66.09
N GLY A 242 -20.41 -15.55 -67.10
CA GLY A 242 -20.96 -15.26 -68.44
C GLY A 242 -20.45 -14.04 -69.22
N THR A 243 -19.32 -14.19 -69.96
CA THR A 243 -19.03 -13.81 -71.39
C THR A 243 -19.60 -12.51 -72.04
N GLU A 244 -19.00 -11.77 -72.99
CA GLU A 244 -17.98 -12.00 -74.04
C GLU A 244 -17.60 -10.64 -74.73
N GLY A 245 -16.46 -10.58 -75.45
CA GLY A 245 -16.15 -9.61 -76.52
C GLY A 245 -14.73 -8.97 -76.44
N ARG A 246 -13.66 -9.60 -76.96
CA ARG A 246 -13.00 -9.41 -78.31
C ARG A 246 -12.61 -7.94 -78.60
N GLU A 247 -11.41 -7.54 -79.06
CA GLU A 247 -10.37 -8.09 -79.97
C GLU A 247 -9.13 -7.15 -79.88
N ALA A 248 -7.87 -7.59 -79.85
CA ALA A 248 -6.92 -7.81 -80.98
C ALA A 248 -5.61 -7.01 -80.68
N GLN A 249 -4.45 -7.66 -80.49
CA GLN A 249 -3.34 -7.81 -81.47
C GLN A 249 -2.34 -6.62 -81.34
N GLU A 250 -1.03 -6.78 -81.15
CA GLU A 250 -0.07 -7.58 -81.92
C GLU A 250 1.32 -7.67 -81.20
N ASP A 251 2.13 -8.61 -81.68
CA ASP A 251 3.36 -9.25 -81.16
C ASP A 251 4.67 -8.41 -81.34
N PRO A 252 5.92 -8.91 -81.07
CA PRO A 252 6.98 -8.15 -80.40
C PRO A 252 8.30 -8.03 -81.26
N PRO A 253 9.54 -8.24 -80.76
CA PRO A 253 10.68 -7.31 -80.82
C PRO A 253 11.78 -7.76 -81.82
N PRO A 254 12.98 -7.12 -81.93
CA PRO A 254 14.15 -7.46 -81.08
C PRO A 254 15.15 -6.24 -80.92
N ARG A 255 16.31 -6.21 -80.24
CA ARG A 255 17.29 -7.15 -79.67
C ARG A 255 17.88 -6.52 -78.39
#